data_AF-A0A951V719-F1
#
_entry.id   AF-A0A951V719-F1
#
_cell.length_a   1.000
_cell.length_b   1.000
_cell.length_c   1.000
_cell.angle_alpha   90.00
_cell.angle_beta   90.00
_cell.angle_gamma   90.00
#
_symmetry.space_group_name_H-M   'P 1'
#
loop_
_entity.id
_entity.type
_entity.pdbx_description
1 polymer ?
#
loop_
_entity_poly.entity_id
_entity_poly.type
_entity_poly.pdbx_seq_one_letter_code
_entity_poly.pdbx_strand_id
1 'polypeptide(L)'
;MKLRHLKKIRIALSLAIFLFLLIFFLGIESGLLNPVSNFLLRLQLIPSILRFLALFFTISGLGFLLVLGLTFLFGRVYCSSICPMGTLQDMIIALARPFRKKKNRKFTYSGNQKNILRYSVLGATIVFWFFGSLFLVNLLDPYSNFGKISVSFFQPAFIFLNNKLAFFLERFHIYSVAPLEVKTLPLYVIMVSATIFLTIGIMSVLRGRLFCNTLCPAGAMLSLVAHKQYYKITFNDGACTLCGKCERVCKAECLNSRTKVIDHSRCVSCFNCFTACTNDALFYSHQKAVPAMVATNTPAASPGKRQFLLAMAGGALSIPLLKNVSLAQGYSKPGLVPTGTASPVTPPGAISYEHFTSNCIACYLCVGACPKNVIVPSFFDYGLNGFMQPKLDYHRSFCNFDCVKCTEVCPTGAITKQTPEEKQKIQIGVARFMQESCIVTIDRTDCGACSEHCPTKAVHMVEWEGLRLPEVTPDLCVGCGACEYACPTEPYKAIYVESNLVHLEARPIEESDGPQQQVLDDFPF
;
A
#
# COMPACT_ATOMS: atom_id res chain seq x y z
N MET A 1 25.00 -27.96 -9.22
CA MET A 1 24.60 -26.69 -9.88
C MET A 1 25.68 -25.64 -9.65
N LYS A 2 26.30 -25.04 -10.68
CA LYS A 2 27.29 -23.95 -10.45
C LYS A 2 26.59 -22.80 -9.70
N LEU A 3 27.13 -22.35 -8.58
CA LEU A 3 26.55 -21.27 -7.73
C LEU A 3 26.28 -19.96 -8.51
N ARG A 4 26.94 -19.79 -9.65
CA ARG A 4 26.73 -18.69 -10.60
C ARG A 4 25.31 -18.66 -11.20
N HIS A 5 24.60 -19.79 -11.29
CA HIS A 5 23.21 -19.84 -11.78
C HIS A 5 22.19 -19.28 -10.80
N LEU A 6 22.50 -19.24 -9.49
CA LEU A 6 21.59 -18.72 -8.46
C LEU A 6 21.18 -17.28 -8.73
N LYS A 7 22.10 -16.45 -9.26
CA LYS A 7 21.78 -15.08 -9.66
C LYS A 7 20.73 -15.05 -10.77
N LYS A 8 20.88 -15.88 -11.81
CA LYS A 8 19.95 -15.91 -12.96
C LYS A 8 18.57 -16.38 -12.53
N ILE A 9 18.50 -17.47 -11.76
CA ILE A 9 17.24 -18.00 -11.21
C ILE A 9 16.55 -16.94 -10.34
N ARG A 10 17.29 -16.30 -9.44
CA ARG A 10 16.78 -15.24 -8.59
C ARG A 10 16.24 -14.05 -9.39
N ILE A 11 16.95 -13.60 -10.42
CA ILE A 11 16.49 -12.50 -11.28
C ILE A 11 15.20 -12.89 -12.00
N ALA A 12 15.15 -14.07 -12.63
CA ALA A 12 13.96 -14.56 -13.33
C ALA A 12 12.75 -14.63 -12.39
N LEU A 13 12.92 -15.23 -11.21
CA LEU A 13 11.86 -15.30 -10.20
C LEU A 13 11.42 -13.91 -9.72
N SER A 14 12.37 -13.01 -9.44
CA SER A 14 12.07 -11.66 -8.96
C SER A 14 11.33 -10.80 -9.99
N LEU A 15 11.65 -10.96 -11.28
CA LEU A 15 10.98 -10.27 -12.37
C LEU A 15 9.59 -10.84 -12.63
N ALA A 16 9.43 -12.17 -12.54
CA ALA A 16 8.11 -12.81 -12.67
C ALA A 16 7.16 -12.34 -11.57
N ILE A 17 7.59 -12.36 -10.30
CA ILE A 17 6.78 -11.87 -9.16
C ILE A 17 6.51 -10.37 -9.30
N PHE A 18 7.51 -9.57 -9.68
CA PHE A 18 7.35 -8.13 -9.87
C PHE A 18 6.34 -7.81 -10.97
N LEU A 19 6.46 -8.44 -12.15
CA LEU A 19 5.54 -8.24 -13.27
C LEU A 19 4.13 -8.64 -12.89
N PHE A 20 3.98 -9.78 -12.22
CA PHE A 20 2.69 -10.26 -11.75
C PHE A 20 2.03 -9.27 -10.78
N LEU A 21 2.77 -8.80 -9.77
CA LEU A 21 2.24 -7.80 -8.84
C LEU A 21 1.93 -6.48 -9.55
N LEU A 22 2.80 -6.04 -10.47
CA LEU A 22 2.56 -4.83 -11.24
C LEU A 22 1.25 -4.94 -12.02
N ILE A 23 1.03 -6.00 -12.78
CA ILE A 23 -0.21 -6.26 -13.53
C ILE A 23 -1.44 -6.19 -12.61
N PHE A 24 -1.36 -6.77 -11.42
CA PHE A 24 -2.43 -6.72 -10.43
C PHE A 24 -2.71 -5.28 -9.95
N PHE A 25 -1.68 -4.48 -9.67
CA PHE A 25 -1.83 -3.07 -9.31
C PHE A 25 -2.33 -2.19 -10.48
N LEU A 26 -2.14 -2.60 -11.73
CA LEU A 26 -2.67 -1.91 -12.90
C LEU A 26 -4.18 -2.13 -13.08
N GLY A 27 -4.77 -3.12 -12.39
CA GLY A 27 -6.19 -3.46 -12.50
C GLY A 27 -6.54 -4.26 -13.76
N ILE A 28 -5.56 -4.97 -14.34
CA ILE A 28 -5.78 -5.83 -15.51
C ILE A 28 -6.35 -7.16 -15.01
N GLU A 29 -7.67 -7.30 -15.07
CA GLU A 29 -8.38 -8.49 -14.63
C GLU A 29 -8.26 -9.62 -15.66
N SER A 30 -7.75 -10.77 -15.26
CA SER A 30 -8.01 -12.03 -15.95
C SER A 30 -8.24 -13.12 -14.91
N GLY A 31 -9.23 -14.00 -15.13
CA GLY A 31 -9.68 -14.99 -14.14
C GLY A 31 -8.57 -15.90 -13.60
N LEU A 32 -7.50 -16.12 -14.39
CA LEU A 32 -6.34 -16.92 -14.01
C LEU A 32 -5.40 -16.21 -12.99
N LEU A 33 -5.42 -14.88 -12.93
CA LEU A 33 -4.55 -14.09 -12.04
C LEU A 33 -5.07 -14.02 -10.60
N ASN A 34 -6.33 -14.35 -10.33
CA ASN A 34 -6.94 -14.19 -9.01
C ASN A 34 -6.42 -15.13 -7.91
N PRO A 35 -6.22 -16.46 -8.12
CA PRO A 35 -5.70 -17.32 -7.06
C PRO A 35 -4.21 -17.06 -6.77
N VAL A 36 -3.42 -16.81 -7.82
CA VAL A 36 -1.97 -16.57 -7.70
C VAL A 36 -1.69 -15.22 -7.05
N SER A 37 -2.46 -14.17 -7.38
CA SER A 37 -2.33 -12.86 -6.74
C SER A 37 -2.63 -12.94 -5.26
N ASN A 38 -3.74 -13.58 -4.89
CA ASN A 38 -4.08 -13.79 -3.49
C ASN A 38 -2.98 -14.52 -2.71
N PHE A 39 -2.33 -15.52 -3.31
CA PHE A 39 -1.17 -16.18 -2.69
C PHE A 39 0.04 -15.25 -2.55
N LEU A 40 0.42 -14.52 -3.60
CA LEU A 40 1.58 -13.61 -3.58
C LEU A 40 1.39 -12.41 -2.63
N LEU A 41 0.15 -11.91 -2.51
CA LEU A 41 -0.22 -10.87 -1.55
C LEU A 41 -0.10 -11.37 -0.11
N ARG A 42 -0.46 -12.64 0.15
CA ARG A 42 -0.29 -13.30 1.46
C ARG A 42 1.17 -13.54 1.84
N LEU A 43 2.09 -13.52 0.88
CA LEU A 43 3.53 -13.59 1.15
C LEU A 43 4.15 -12.21 1.47
N GLN A 44 3.43 -11.11 1.28
CA GLN A 44 3.96 -9.78 1.60
C GLN A 44 3.96 -9.56 3.12
N LEU A 45 5.13 -9.24 3.66
CA LEU A 45 5.42 -9.33 5.09
C LEU A 45 4.42 -8.60 5.99
N ILE A 46 4.12 -7.32 5.73
CA ILE A 46 3.23 -6.53 6.57
C ILE A 46 1.77 -7.03 6.49
N PRO A 47 1.17 -7.24 5.30
CA PRO A 47 -0.12 -7.91 5.21
C PRO A 47 -0.17 -9.26 5.92
N SER A 48 0.85 -10.10 5.81
CA SER A 48 0.90 -11.39 6.51
C SER A 48 0.88 -11.22 8.02
N ILE A 49 1.61 -10.23 8.56
CA ILE A 49 1.65 -9.94 10.01
C ILE A 49 0.28 -9.51 10.52
N LEU A 50 -0.35 -8.53 9.86
CA LEU A 50 -1.65 -8.01 10.29
C LEU A 50 -2.71 -9.12 10.29
N ARG A 51 -2.74 -9.96 9.25
CA ARG A 51 -3.65 -11.12 9.20
C ARG A 51 -3.35 -12.18 10.27
N PHE A 52 -2.07 -12.45 10.53
CA PHE A 52 -1.65 -13.41 11.55
C PHE A 52 -2.12 -12.99 12.94
N LEU A 53 -2.08 -11.68 13.24
CA LEU A 53 -2.50 -11.11 14.51
C LEU A 53 -4.03 -11.02 14.63
N ALA A 54 -4.73 -10.68 13.56
CA ALA A 54 -6.17 -10.53 13.56
C ALA A 54 -6.93 -11.87 13.63
N LEU A 55 -6.40 -12.95 13.04
CA LEU A 55 -7.12 -14.21 12.82
C LEU A 55 -6.51 -15.42 13.53
N PHE A 56 -5.91 -15.24 14.73
CA PHE A 56 -5.38 -16.28 15.63
C PHE A 56 -5.18 -17.67 14.99
N PHE A 57 -4.04 -17.89 14.32
CA PHE A 57 -3.61 -19.18 13.75
C PHE A 57 -4.47 -19.81 12.63
N THR A 58 -5.28 -19.05 11.90
CA THR A 58 -5.86 -19.55 10.64
C THR A 58 -4.79 -19.81 9.57
N ILE A 59 -5.04 -20.75 8.64
CA ILE A 59 -4.17 -21.11 7.50
C ILE A 59 -3.72 -19.86 6.71
N SER A 60 -4.57 -18.82 6.71
CA SER A 60 -4.33 -17.50 6.12
C SER A 60 -3.11 -16.75 6.67
N GLY A 61 -2.67 -17.04 7.90
CA GLY A 61 -1.52 -16.40 8.57
C GLY A 61 -0.17 -17.10 8.35
N LEU A 62 -0.15 -18.28 7.71
CA LEU A 62 1.08 -19.08 7.52
C LEU A 62 2.12 -18.39 6.62
N GLY A 63 1.70 -17.45 5.76
CA GLY A 63 2.60 -16.69 4.89
C GLY A 63 3.71 -15.97 5.68
N PHE A 64 3.40 -15.45 6.87
CA PHE A 64 4.38 -14.81 7.74
C PHE A 64 5.44 -15.81 8.23
N LEU A 65 5.00 -16.96 8.74
CA LEU A 65 5.89 -18.02 9.23
C LEU A 65 6.76 -18.59 8.09
N LEU A 66 6.19 -18.73 6.89
CA LEU A 66 6.92 -19.14 5.70
C LEU A 66 8.04 -18.14 5.36
N VAL A 67 7.75 -16.84 5.35
CA VAL A 67 8.77 -15.80 5.08
C VAL A 67 9.85 -15.79 6.16
N LEU A 68 9.49 -15.97 7.44
CA LEU A 68 10.45 -16.11 8.52
C LEU A 68 11.31 -17.37 8.38
N GLY A 69 10.71 -18.51 8.03
CA GLY A 69 11.40 -19.77 7.80
C GLY A 69 12.38 -19.69 6.62
N LEU A 70 11.96 -19.12 5.49
CA LEU A 70 12.85 -18.81 4.36
C LEU A 70 13.98 -17.87 4.78
N THR A 71 13.67 -16.89 5.64
CA THR A 71 14.67 -15.92 6.14
C THR A 71 15.69 -16.57 7.07
N PHE A 72 15.24 -17.50 7.90
CA PHE A 72 16.11 -18.30 8.75
C PHE A 72 16.98 -19.26 7.94
N LEU A 73 16.45 -19.88 6.88
CA LEU A 73 17.23 -20.82 6.07
C LEU A 73 18.25 -20.12 5.19
N PHE A 74 17.85 -19.12 4.40
CA PHE A 74 18.67 -18.55 3.32
C PHE A 74 19.06 -17.07 3.54
N GLY A 75 18.69 -16.50 4.68
CA GLY A 75 18.86 -15.07 4.95
C GLY A 75 17.77 -14.23 4.33
N ARG A 76 18.04 -12.95 4.10
CA ARG A 76 17.04 -11.99 3.60
C ARG A 76 16.79 -12.10 2.08
N VAL A 77 16.49 -13.32 1.62
CA VAL A 77 16.08 -13.64 0.25
C VAL A 77 14.76 -12.97 -0.11
N TYR A 78 13.85 -12.77 0.85
CA TYR A 78 12.61 -12.00 0.64
C TYR A 78 12.88 -10.64 -0.01
N CYS A 79 13.85 -9.88 0.50
CA CYS A 79 14.18 -8.54 0.01
C CYS A 79 14.75 -8.51 -1.41
N SER A 80 15.29 -9.63 -1.92
CA SER A 80 15.89 -9.71 -3.25
C SER A 80 15.07 -10.49 -4.27
N SER A 81 14.18 -11.38 -3.84
CA SER A 81 13.41 -12.28 -4.70
C SER A 81 11.90 -12.05 -4.69
N ILE A 82 11.30 -11.69 -3.54
CA ILE A 82 9.84 -11.66 -3.37
C ILE A 82 9.30 -10.23 -3.27
N CYS A 83 10.02 -9.35 -2.56
CA CYS A 83 9.60 -7.97 -2.33
C CYS A 83 9.65 -7.15 -3.63
N PRO A 84 8.51 -6.60 -4.12
CA PRO A 84 8.47 -5.85 -5.38
C PRO A 84 9.31 -4.57 -5.32
N MET A 85 9.32 -3.90 -4.16
CA MET A 85 10.17 -2.73 -3.94
C MET A 85 11.66 -3.06 -4.04
N GLY A 86 12.05 -4.27 -3.65
CA GLY A 86 13.41 -4.75 -3.80
C GLY A 86 13.81 -4.93 -5.27
N THR A 87 12.92 -5.51 -6.08
CA THR A 87 13.12 -5.64 -7.52
C THR A 87 13.17 -4.28 -8.20
N LEU A 88 12.29 -3.35 -7.81
CA LEU A 88 12.29 -1.97 -8.31
C LEU A 88 13.63 -1.26 -8.08
N GLN A 89 14.20 -1.37 -6.88
CA GLN A 89 15.54 -0.82 -6.60
C GLN A 89 16.62 -1.47 -7.48
N ASP A 90 16.53 -2.78 -7.71
CA ASP A 90 17.46 -3.49 -8.60
C ASP A 90 17.35 -3.01 -10.06
N MET A 91 16.14 -2.73 -10.54
CA MET A 91 15.87 -2.14 -11.85
C MET A 91 16.41 -0.72 -11.95
N ILE A 92 16.14 0.14 -10.97
CA ILE A 92 16.66 1.52 -10.92
C ILE A 92 18.20 1.54 -10.97
N ILE A 93 18.86 0.67 -10.20
CA ILE A 93 20.32 0.55 -10.21
C ILE A 93 20.83 0.11 -11.59
N ALA A 94 20.13 -0.82 -12.25
CA ALA A 94 20.49 -1.32 -13.57
C ALA A 94 20.32 -0.23 -14.65
N LEU A 95 19.19 0.48 -14.65
CA LEU A 95 18.85 1.55 -15.58
C LEU A 95 19.77 2.78 -15.41
N ALA A 96 20.16 3.11 -14.18
CA ALA A 96 21.08 4.21 -13.91
C ALA A 96 22.55 3.88 -14.25
N ARG A 97 22.90 2.60 -14.44
CA ARG A 97 24.28 2.15 -14.67
C ARG A 97 24.95 2.80 -15.90
N PRO A 98 24.33 2.89 -17.10
CA PRO A 98 24.94 3.55 -18.26
C PRO A 98 25.26 5.03 -17.97
N PHE A 99 24.35 5.75 -17.31
CA PHE A 99 24.47 7.19 -17.04
C PHE A 99 25.49 7.55 -15.94
N ARG A 100 26.02 6.57 -15.19
CA ARG A 100 26.98 6.82 -14.11
C ARG A 100 28.44 6.68 -14.54
N LYS A 101 29.29 7.58 -14.04
CA LYS A 101 30.76 7.46 -14.12
C LYS A 101 31.23 6.10 -13.57
N LYS A 102 32.17 5.43 -14.26
CA LYS A 102 32.68 4.09 -13.90
C LYS A 102 33.16 3.99 -12.43
N LYS A 103 33.74 5.06 -11.87
CA LYS A 103 34.16 5.15 -10.46
C LYS A 103 32.98 4.98 -9.48
N ASN A 104 31.84 5.59 -9.80
CA ASN A 104 30.65 5.61 -8.94
C ASN A 104 29.79 4.35 -9.09
N ARG A 105 30.10 3.46 -10.05
CA ARG A 105 29.41 2.17 -10.21
C ARG A 105 29.84 1.12 -9.18
N LYS A 106 30.92 1.38 -8.42
CA LYS A 106 31.49 0.45 -7.45
C LYS A 106 30.91 0.73 -6.07
N PHE A 107 30.49 -0.32 -5.39
CA PHE A 107 30.14 -0.27 -3.98
C PHE A 107 31.38 -0.49 -3.12
N THR A 108 31.40 0.11 -1.93
CA THR A 108 32.45 -0.09 -0.95
C THR A 108 31.84 -0.63 0.33
N TYR A 109 32.59 -1.47 1.04
CA TYR A 109 32.15 -1.90 2.36
C TYR A 109 31.88 -0.68 3.24
N SER A 110 30.71 -0.68 3.87
CA SER A 110 30.36 0.30 4.90
C SER A 110 30.33 -0.43 6.23
N GLY A 111 30.99 0.13 7.24
CA GLY A 111 30.92 -0.38 8.60
C GLY A 111 29.49 -0.33 9.17
N ASN A 112 29.30 -0.94 10.34
CA ASN A 112 28.00 -1.15 10.99
C ASN A 112 27.37 0.13 11.59
N GLN A 113 27.81 1.32 11.17
CA GLN A 113 27.47 2.62 11.76
C GLN A 113 25.98 2.97 11.70
N LYS A 114 25.19 2.30 10.84
CA LYS A 114 23.76 2.60 10.64
C LYS A 114 22.80 1.65 11.35
N ASN A 115 23.30 0.72 12.18
CA ASN A 115 22.42 -0.19 12.92
C ASN A 115 21.56 0.52 13.96
N ILE A 116 22.06 1.60 14.56
CA ILE A 116 21.30 2.41 15.52
C ILE A 116 20.03 2.94 14.84
N LEU A 117 20.18 3.63 13.71
CA LEU A 117 19.04 4.16 12.95
C LEU A 117 18.09 3.04 12.49
N ARG A 118 18.64 1.93 12.01
CA ARG A 118 17.85 0.79 11.54
C ARG A 118 16.94 0.21 12.62
N TYR A 119 17.50 -0.03 13.82
CA TYR A 119 16.74 -0.60 14.92
C TYR A 119 15.91 0.45 15.66
N SER A 120 16.28 1.73 15.63
CA SER A 120 15.45 2.82 16.16
C SER A 120 14.19 3.01 15.31
N VAL A 121 14.27 2.92 13.99
CA VAL A 121 13.10 2.97 13.10
C VAL A 121 12.19 1.77 13.34
N LEU A 122 12.74 0.56 13.51
CA LEU A 122 11.96 -0.63 13.85
C LEU A 122 11.27 -0.47 15.22
N GLY A 123 12.02 -0.04 16.24
CA GLY A 123 11.48 0.21 17.58
C GLY A 123 10.37 1.25 17.57
N ALA A 124 10.58 2.38 16.89
CA ALA A 124 9.55 3.39 16.69
C ALA A 124 8.32 2.82 15.97
N THR A 125 8.50 2.03 14.91
CA THR A 125 7.37 1.39 14.20
C THR A 125 6.53 0.52 15.12
N ILE A 126 7.16 -0.28 15.99
CA ILE A 126 6.48 -1.14 16.96
C ILE A 126 5.74 -0.28 18.02
N VAL A 127 6.38 0.78 18.50
CA VAL A 127 5.77 1.70 19.49
C VAL A 127 4.54 2.39 18.91
N PHE A 128 4.63 3.00 17.72
CA PHE A 128 3.49 3.62 17.05
C PHE A 128 2.34 2.64 16.85
N TRP A 129 2.65 1.42 16.43
CA TRP A 129 1.66 0.37 16.24
C TRP A 129 0.98 -0.05 17.56
N PHE A 130 1.74 -0.17 18.66
CA PHE A 130 1.19 -0.46 19.99
C PHE A 130 0.25 0.65 20.51
N PHE A 131 0.53 1.91 20.15
CA PHE A 131 -0.33 3.06 20.44
C PHE A 131 -1.48 3.25 19.43
N GLY A 132 -1.75 2.25 18.56
CA GLY A 132 -2.89 2.28 17.63
C GLY A 132 -2.68 3.12 16.37
N SER A 133 -1.44 3.49 16.05
CA SER A 133 -1.12 4.31 14.87
C SER A 133 -0.32 3.52 13.83
N LEU A 134 -0.81 3.49 12.59
CA LEU A 134 -0.09 2.90 11.45
C LEU A 134 0.79 3.90 10.69
N PHE A 135 1.01 5.11 11.23
CA PHE A 135 1.73 6.19 10.56
C PHE A 135 3.06 5.75 9.91
N LEU A 136 3.96 5.14 10.70
CA LEU A 136 5.27 4.71 10.21
C LEU A 136 5.19 3.53 9.23
N VAL A 137 4.20 2.65 9.39
CA VAL A 137 3.96 1.56 8.45
C VAL A 137 3.51 2.12 7.11
N ASN A 138 2.54 3.03 7.12
CA ASN A 138 2.03 3.67 5.90
C ASN A 138 3.14 4.45 5.18
N LEU A 139 4.09 5.04 5.91
CA LEU A 139 5.18 5.81 5.32
C LEU A 139 6.36 4.94 4.83
N LEU A 140 6.78 3.91 5.58
CA LEU A 140 8.04 3.20 5.36
C LEU A 140 7.88 1.75 4.89
N ASP A 141 6.67 1.20 4.85
CA ASP A 141 6.47 -0.16 4.35
C ASP A 141 6.83 -0.24 2.85
N PRO A 142 7.77 -1.13 2.46
CA PRO A 142 8.13 -1.31 1.05
C PRO A 142 6.95 -1.72 0.18
N TYR A 143 6.03 -2.53 0.69
CA TYR A 143 4.91 -3.04 -0.10
C TYR A 143 3.87 -1.93 -0.34
N SER A 144 3.43 -1.21 0.69
CA SER A 144 2.55 -0.06 0.54
C SER A 144 3.13 1.01 -0.36
N ASN A 145 4.42 1.34 -0.21
CA ASN A 145 5.07 2.32 -1.08
C ASN A 145 5.14 1.87 -2.54
N PHE A 146 5.40 0.59 -2.79
CA PHE A 146 5.32 0.05 -4.16
C PHE A 146 3.92 0.20 -4.76
N GLY A 147 2.87 -0.04 -3.97
CA GLY A 147 1.49 0.13 -4.41
C GLY A 147 1.15 1.59 -4.72
N LYS A 148 1.53 2.52 -3.84
CA LYS A 148 1.40 3.98 -4.06
C LYS A 148 2.06 4.43 -5.35
N ILE A 149 3.29 3.98 -5.60
CA ILE A 149 4.04 4.30 -6.83
C ILE A 149 3.35 3.69 -8.06
N SER A 150 2.88 2.45 -7.95
CA SER A 150 2.24 1.74 -9.08
C SER A 150 0.94 2.43 -9.49
N VAL A 151 0.07 2.76 -8.54
CA VAL A 151 -1.21 3.44 -8.80
C VAL A 151 -1.01 4.89 -9.21
N SER A 152 0.00 5.59 -8.68
CA SER A 152 0.21 7.01 -8.99
C SER A 152 0.93 7.25 -10.33
N PHE A 153 1.77 6.32 -10.78
CA PHE A 153 2.59 6.52 -11.99
C PHE A 153 2.38 5.43 -13.04
N PHE A 154 2.52 4.16 -12.66
CA PHE A 154 2.49 3.07 -13.64
C PHE A 154 1.08 2.84 -14.20
N GLN A 155 0.04 2.99 -13.39
CA GLN A 155 -1.35 2.82 -13.83
C GLN A 155 -1.79 3.91 -14.81
N PRO A 156 -1.62 5.22 -14.54
CA PRO A 156 -1.92 6.26 -15.52
C PRO A 156 -1.09 6.11 -16.81
N ALA A 157 0.19 5.76 -16.69
CA ALA A 157 1.05 5.52 -17.85
C ALA A 157 0.57 4.33 -18.70
N PHE A 158 0.11 3.25 -18.05
CA PHE A 158 -0.46 2.10 -18.72
C PHE A 158 -1.78 2.45 -19.42
N ILE A 159 -2.70 3.13 -18.74
CA ILE A 159 -3.97 3.58 -19.32
C ILE A 159 -3.71 4.49 -20.53
N PHE A 160 -2.78 5.43 -20.41
CA PHE A 160 -2.39 6.30 -21.52
C PHE A 160 -1.87 5.50 -22.72
N LEU A 161 -0.97 4.54 -22.50
CA LEU A 161 -0.42 3.71 -23.57
C LEU A 161 -1.49 2.79 -24.18
N ASN A 162 -2.35 2.18 -23.36
CA ASN A 162 -3.47 1.36 -23.81
C ASN A 162 -4.43 2.17 -24.69
N ASN A 163 -4.80 3.37 -24.27
CA ASN A 163 -5.74 4.21 -25.01
C ASN A 163 -5.12 4.73 -26.32
N LYS A 164 -3.81 5.01 -26.33
CA LYS A 164 -3.09 5.32 -27.58
C LYS A 164 -3.06 4.13 -28.53
N LEU A 165 -2.88 2.92 -28.01
CA LEU A 165 -2.92 1.69 -28.80
C LEU A 165 -4.32 1.41 -29.33
N ALA A 166 -5.36 1.52 -28.49
CA ALA A 166 -6.76 1.37 -28.87
C ALA A 166 -7.12 2.33 -30.01
N PHE A 167 -6.82 3.63 -29.84
CA PHE A 167 -7.02 4.64 -30.89
C PHE A 167 -6.28 4.31 -32.19
N PHE A 168 -5.05 3.80 -32.11
CA PHE A 168 -4.29 3.40 -33.29
C PHE A 168 -4.93 2.19 -33.99
N LEU A 169 -5.36 1.16 -33.24
CA LEU A 169 -5.98 -0.04 -33.78
C LEU A 169 -7.39 0.20 -34.34
N GLU A 170 -8.17 1.08 -33.71
CA GLU A 170 -9.47 1.54 -34.22
C GLU A 170 -9.33 2.16 -35.60
N ARG A 171 -8.23 2.88 -35.87
CA ARG A 171 -7.93 3.43 -37.20
C ARG A 171 -7.69 2.34 -38.27
N PHE A 172 -7.34 1.13 -37.86
CA PHE A 172 -7.23 -0.05 -38.73
C PHE A 172 -8.46 -0.95 -38.66
N HIS A 173 -9.57 -0.49 -38.07
CA HIS A 173 -10.80 -1.26 -37.84
C HIS A 173 -10.60 -2.52 -36.98
N ILE A 174 -9.61 -2.50 -36.07
CA ILE A 174 -9.33 -3.59 -35.13
C ILE A 174 -9.78 -3.17 -33.73
N TYR A 175 -10.88 -3.76 -33.22
CA TYR A 175 -11.46 -3.44 -31.91
C TYR A 175 -11.05 -4.44 -30.81
N SER A 176 -9.85 -5.02 -30.91
CA SER A 176 -9.37 -6.02 -29.95
C SER A 176 -8.93 -5.42 -28.60
N VAL A 177 -8.68 -4.11 -28.54
CA VAL A 177 -8.23 -3.39 -27.34
C VAL A 177 -9.24 -2.29 -27.02
N ALA A 178 -9.93 -2.42 -25.88
CA ALA A 178 -10.88 -1.40 -25.43
C ALA A 178 -10.16 -0.22 -24.76
N PRO A 179 -10.61 1.03 -24.99
CA PRO A 179 -10.14 2.18 -24.23
C PRO A 179 -10.55 2.05 -22.75
N LEU A 180 -9.64 2.47 -21.87
CA LEU A 180 -9.82 2.45 -20.41
C LEU A 180 -10.11 3.86 -19.91
N GLU A 181 -10.95 3.98 -18.88
CA GLU A 181 -11.24 5.26 -18.23
C GLU A 181 -9.99 5.86 -17.57
N VAL A 182 -9.74 7.15 -17.81
CA VAL A 182 -8.59 7.86 -17.24
C VAL A 182 -8.85 8.18 -15.77
N LYS A 183 -8.00 7.63 -14.91
CA LYS A 183 -8.05 7.88 -13.47
C LYS A 183 -7.29 9.15 -13.11
N THR A 184 -7.95 10.15 -12.55
CA THR A 184 -7.34 11.39 -12.10
C THR A 184 -7.12 11.36 -10.58
N LEU A 185 -5.87 11.27 -10.15
CA LEU A 185 -5.53 11.37 -8.73
C LEU A 185 -5.31 12.84 -8.33
N PRO A 186 -5.62 13.23 -7.09
CA PRO A 186 -5.29 14.56 -6.60
C PRO A 186 -3.79 14.84 -6.70
N LEU A 187 -3.41 16.07 -7.11
CA LEU A 187 -2.01 16.46 -7.33
C LEU A 187 -1.13 16.19 -6.10
N TYR A 188 -1.67 16.42 -4.91
CA TYR A 188 -0.97 16.23 -3.65
C TYR A 188 -0.54 14.77 -3.41
N VAL A 189 -1.34 13.80 -3.85
CA VAL A 189 -1.02 12.37 -3.75
C VAL A 189 0.15 12.03 -4.67
N ILE A 190 0.08 12.54 -5.90
CA ILE A 190 1.11 12.35 -6.92
C ILE A 190 2.44 12.92 -6.42
N MET A 191 2.44 14.11 -5.81
CA MET A 191 3.64 14.74 -5.25
C MET A 191 4.28 13.90 -4.14
N VAL A 192 3.50 13.32 -3.23
CA VAL A 192 4.06 12.48 -2.15
C VAL A 192 4.57 11.15 -2.70
N SER A 193 3.82 10.49 -3.57
CA SER A 193 4.30 9.28 -4.26
C SER A 193 5.58 9.55 -5.07
N ALA A 194 5.68 10.71 -5.74
CA ALA A 194 6.88 11.14 -6.47
C ALA A 194 8.06 11.31 -5.51
N THR A 195 7.84 11.99 -4.38
CA THR A 195 8.89 12.25 -3.38
C THR A 195 9.43 10.93 -2.80
N ILE A 196 8.55 9.98 -2.47
CA ILE A 196 8.94 8.65 -2.00
C ILE A 196 9.73 7.91 -3.08
N PHE A 197 9.24 7.90 -4.33
CA PHE A 197 9.91 7.24 -5.45
C PHE A 197 11.31 7.83 -5.71
N LEU A 198 11.42 9.15 -5.79
CA LEU A 198 12.67 9.87 -6.03
C LEU A 198 13.66 9.63 -4.90
N THR A 199 13.22 9.74 -3.64
CA THR A 199 14.09 9.53 -2.47
C THR A 199 14.67 8.12 -2.48
N ILE A 200 13.83 7.10 -2.65
CA ILE A 200 14.29 5.70 -2.66
C ILE A 200 15.14 5.43 -3.90
N GLY A 201 14.77 5.98 -5.06
CA GLY A 201 15.55 5.89 -6.29
C GLY A 201 16.96 6.49 -6.13
N ILE A 202 17.08 7.70 -5.60
CA ILE A 202 18.35 8.38 -5.33
C ILE A 202 19.19 7.55 -4.35
N MET A 203 18.61 7.12 -3.23
CA MET A 203 19.30 6.26 -2.26
C MET A 203 19.83 4.97 -2.90
N SER A 204 19.04 4.36 -3.79
CA SER A 204 19.41 3.12 -4.47
C SER A 204 20.48 3.31 -5.53
N VAL A 205 20.41 4.41 -6.29
CA VAL A 205 21.48 4.77 -7.22
C VAL A 205 22.77 5.01 -6.45
N LEU A 206 22.75 5.79 -5.37
CA LEU A 206 23.98 6.16 -4.64
C LEU A 206 24.62 4.99 -3.91
N ARG A 207 23.84 4.19 -3.16
CA ARG A 207 24.33 3.19 -2.19
C ARG A 207 23.63 1.82 -2.30
N GLY A 208 22.93 1.55 -3.40
CA GLY A 208 22.36 0.23 -3.71
C GLY A 208 21.10 -0.11 -2.92
N ARG A 209 21.23 -0.84 -1.81
CA ARG A 209 20.10 -1.31 -0.98
C ARG A 209 19.97 -0.53 0.33
N LEU A 210 20.28 0.77 0.29
CA LEU A 210 20.30 1.62 1.49
C LEU A 210 18.94 1.69 2.20
N PHE A 211 17.84 1.79 1.45
CA PHE A 211 16.48 1.79 2.01
C PHE A 211 16.20 0.50 2.80
N CYS A 212 16.39 -0.67 2.18
CA CYS A 212 16.17 -1.98 2.81
C CYS A 212 17.08 -2.26 4.01
N ASN A 213 18.26 -1.64 4.06
CA ASN A 213 19.25 -1.87 5.12
C ASN A 213 19.22 -0.80 6.23
N THR A 214 18.47 0.30 6.07
CA THR A 214 18.52 1.44 7.01
C THR A 214 17.14 1.93 7.43
N LEU A 215 16.21 2.15 6.50
CA LEU A 215 14.92 2.80 6.77
C LEU A 215 13.74 1.83 6.79
N CYS A 216 13.84 0.72 6.07
CA CYS A 216 12.75 -0.24 5.93
C CYS A 216 12.54 -1.06 7.23
N PRO A 217 11.40 -0.92 7.94
CA PRO A 217 11.13 -1.67 9.17
C PRO A 217 11.04 -3.17 8.91
N ALA A 218 10.40 -3.58 7.80
CA ALA A 218 10.37 -4.97 7.33
C ALA A 218 11.79 -5.55 7.16
N GLY A 219 12.69 -4.79 6.52
CA GLY A 219 14.07 -5.20 6.30
C GLY A 219 14.92 -5.24 7.58
N ALA A 220 14.56 -4.46 8.60
CA ALA A 220 15.16 -4.49 9.94
C ALA A 220 14.67 -5.70 10.74
N MET A 221 13.38 -6.02 10.69
CA MET A 221 12.81 -7.20 11.35
C MET A 221 13.43 -8.50 10.78
N LEU A 222 13.50 -8.62 9.45
CA LEU A 222 14.15 -9.76 8.80
C LEU A 222 15.66 -9.85 9.09
N SER A 223 16.30 -8.75 9.48
CA SER A 223 17.71 -8.71 9.88
C SER A 223 17.97 -9.45 11.18
N LEU A 224 17.05 -9.35 12.14
CA LEU A 224 17.15 -10.03 13.43
C LEU A 224 17.16 -11.54 13.26
N VAL A 225 16.31 -12.05 12.35
CA VAL A 225 16.23 -13.48 12.02
C VAL A 225 17.44 -13.92 11.18
N ALA A 226 17.78 -13.16 10.14
CA ALA A 226 18.86 -13.51 9.23
C ALA A 226 20.25 -13.52 9.88
N HIS A 227 20.45 -12.83 11.01
CA HIS A 227 21.70 -12.91 11.78
C HIS A 227 22.03 -14.36 12.21
N LYS A 228 20.99 -15.15 12.53
CA LYS A 228 21.11 -16.56 12.93
C LYS A 228 20.83 -17.53 11.78
N GLN A 229 20.92 -17.07 10.53
CA GLN A 229 20.58 -17.90 9.37
C GLN A 229 21.38 -19.21 9.33
N TYR A 230 20.77 -20.28 8.82
CA TYR A 230 21.35 -21.62 8.71
C TYR A 230 22.39 -21.70 7.59
N TYR A 231 22.02 -21.31 6.36
CA TYR A 231 22.95 -21.27 5.22
C TYR A 231 23.61 -19.89 5.09
N LYS A 232 24.93 -19.85 5.21
CA LYS A 232 25.74 -18.62 5.16
C LYS A 232 26.67 -18.62 3.97
N ILE A 233 26.84 -17.44 3.36
CA ILE A 233 27.88 -17.20 2.36
C ILE A 233 29.21 -17.09 3.10
N THR A 234 30.18 -17.93 2.76
CA THR A 234 31.49 -17.98 3.43
C THR A 234 32.61 -17.95 2.40
N PHE A 235 33.78 -17.48 2.83
CA PHE A 235 35.00 -17.48 2.02
C PHE A 235 35.74 -18.80 2.19
N ASN A 236 36.32 -19.29 1.09
CA ASN A 236 37.35 -20.32 1.14
C ASN A 236 38.71 -19.61 1.17
N ASP A 237 39.45 -19.78 2.27
CA ASP A 237 40.75 -19.13 2.45
C ASP A 237 41.80 -19.57 1.45
N GLY A 238 41.75 -20.83 0.99
CA GLY A 238 42.70 -21.37 0.02
C GLY A 238 42.48 -20.89 -1.42
N ALA A 239 41.25 -20.47 -1.77
CA ALA A 239 40.91 -20.04 -3.12
C ALA A 239 40.85 -18.51 -3.30
N CYS A 240 40.76 -17.75 -2.19
CA CYS A 240 40.54 -16.30 -2.23
C CYS A 240 41.84 -15.51 -2.44
N THR A 241 41.94 -14.81 -3.57
CA THR A 241 43.11 -13.95 -3.93
C THR A 241 42.98 -12.49 -3.48
N LEU A 242 42.02 -12.15 -2.62
CA LEU A 242 41.80 -10.78 -2.11
C LEU A 242 41.60 -9.70 -3.20
N CYS A 243 41.14 -10.08 -4.40
CA CYS A 243 41.02 -9.18 -5.55
C CYS A 243 39.96 -8.05 -5.42
N GLY A 244 39.08 -8.10 -4.40
CA GLY A 244 38.04 -7.11 -4.14
C GLY A 244 36.89 -7.03 -5.17
N LYS A 245 36.82 -7.93 -6.15
CA LYS A 245 35.75 -7.94 -7.17
C LYS A 245 34.36 -8.16 -6.56
N CYS A 246 34.24 -9.05 -5.58
CA CYS A 246 32.99 -9.35 -4.89
C CYS A 246 32.47 -8.17 -4.04
N GLU A 247 33.38 -7.39 -3.45
CA GLU A 247 33.04 -6.19 -2.66
C GLU A 247 32.45 -5.09 -3.54
N ARG A 248 33.07 -4.83 -4.70
CA ARG A 248 32.63 -3.78 -5.64
C ARG A 248 31.23 -4.00 -6.23
N VAL A 249 30.72 -5.23 -6.23
CA VAL A 249 29.38 -5.58 -6.73
C VAL A 249 28.35 -5.79 -5.61
N CYS A 250 28.75 -5.65 -4.35
CA CYS A 250 27.90 -5.86 -3.19
C CYS A 250 26.96 -4.66 -2.99
N LYS A 251 25.75 -4.75 -3.55
CA LYS A 251 24.70 -3.72 -3.44
C LYS A 251 24.29 -3.39 -2.00
N ALA A 252 24.58 -4.28 -1.06
CA ALA A 252 24.26 -4.13 0.35
C ALA A 252 25.43 -3.62 1.19
N GLU A 253 26.62 -3.44 0.60
CA GLU A 253 27.83 -2.92 1.27
C GLU A 253 28.23 -3.69 2.53
N CYS A 254 27.92 -4.99 2.55
CA CYS A 254 28.05 -5.86 3.73
C CYS A 254 29.24 -6.84 3.66
N LEU A 255 30.03 -6.80 2.58
CA LEU A 255 31.13 -7.74 2.33
C LEU A 255 32.45 -6.97 2.31
N ASN A 256 33.40 -7.38 3.14
CA ASN A 256 34.76 -6.86 3.14
C ASN A 256 35.71 -7.95 2.63
N SER A 257 36.37 -7.68 1.50
CA SER A 257 37.26 -8.65 0.88
C SER A 257 38.60 -8.82 1.60
N ARG A 258 39.08 -7.79 2.32
CA ARG A 258 40.37 -7.81 3.03
C ARG A 258 40.31 -8.64 4.30
N THR A 259 39.27 -8.44 5.10
CA THR A 259 39.05 -9.19 6.34
C THR A 259 38.29 -10.50 6.12
N LYS A 260 37.81 -10.76 4.89
CA LYS A 260 36.99 -11.93 4.52
C LYS A 260 35.71 -12.07 5.38
N VAL A 261 35.20 -10.96 5.92
CA VAL A 261 33.98 -10.93 6.73
C VAL A 261 32.77 -10.52 5.89
N ILE A 262 31.67 -11.24 6.05
CA ILE A 262 30.36 -10.91 5.48
C ILE A 262 29.38 -10.67 6.62
N ASP A 263 28.80 -9.47 6.65
CA ASP A 263 27.72 -9.13 7.57
C ASP A 263 26.38 -9.69 7.07
N HIS A 264 25.97 -10.81 7.63
CA HIS A 264 24.74 -11.51 7.25
C HIS A 264 23.46 -10.77 7.64
N SER A 265 23.51 -9.90 8.65
CA SER A 265 22.37 -9.02 9.00
C SER A 265 22.06 -8.00 7.90
N ARG A 266 23.08 -7.65 7.09
CA ARG A 266 22.99 -6.72 5.95
C ARG A 266 23.08 -7.39 4.58
N CYS A 267 23.42 -8.66 4.49
CA CYS A 267 23.30 -9.40 3.23
C CYS A 267 21.83 -9.57 2.84
N VAL A 268 21.49 -9.32 1.58
CA VAL A 268 20.14 -9.57 1.00
C VAL A 268 20.12 -10.81 0.09
N SER A 269 21.16 -11.64 0.15
CA SER A 269 21.30 -12.87 -0.64
C SER A 269 21.08 -12.67 -2.16
N CYS A 270 21.59 -11.57 -2.73
CA CYS A 270 21.44 -11.27 -4.16
C CYS A 270 22.38 -12.09 -5.07
N PHE A 271 23.35 -12.82 -4.53
CA PHE A 271 24.26 -13.69 -5.29
C PHE A 271 25.17 -13.00 -6.33
N ASN A 272 25.26 -11.66 -6.35
CA ASN A 272 26.16 -10.96 -7.28
C ASN A 272 27.63 -11.34 -7.05
N CYS A 273 28.00 -11.58 -5.79
CA CYS A 273 29.35 -11.95 -5.39
C CYS A 273 29.81 -13.27 -6.04
N PHE A 274 28.94 -14.28 -6.16
CA PHE A 274 29.26 -15.53 -6.86
C PHE A 274 29.55 -15.31 -8.35
N THR A 275 28.82 -14.38 -9.00
CA THR A 275 29.08 -14.09 -10.42
C THR A 275 30.31 -13.24 -10.67
N ALA A 276 30.78 -12.49 -9.67
CA ALA A 276 31.96 -11.64 -9.77
C ALA A 276 33.26 -12.35 -9.35
N CYS A 277 33.16 -13.42 -8.56
CA CYS A 277 34.31 -14.22 -8.15
C CYS A 277 34.75 -15.10 -9.32
N THR A 278 35.95 -14.84 -9.85
CA THR A 278 36.53 -15.67 -10.93
C THR A 278 37.07 -17.00 -10.43
N ASN A 279 37.46 -17.06 -9.15
CA ASN A 279 38.18 -18.18 -8.53
C ASN A 279 37.24 -19.09 -7.70
N ASP A 280 35.92 -18.86 -7.76
CA ASP A 280 34.89 -19.59 -7.02
C ASP A 280 35.18 -19.75 -5.51
N ALA A 281 35.86 -18.77 -4.91
CA ALA A 281 36.27 -18.74 -3.51
C ALA A 281 35.13 -18.42 -2.52
N LEU A 282 33.87 -18.39 -2.99
CA LEU A 282 32.68 -18.11 -2.17
C LEU A 282 31.71 -19.28 -2.31
N PHE A 283 31.24 -19.80 -1.19
CA PHE A 283 30.30 -20.93 -1.16
C PHE A 283 29.20 -20.75 -0.10
N TYR A 284 28.14 -21.55 -0.22
CA TYR A 284 27.09 -21.67 0.79
C TYR A 284 27.43 -22.80 1.75
N SER A 285 27.59 -22.47 3.03
CA SER A 285 27.88 -23.46 4.08
C SER A 285 26.82 -23.42 5.17
N HIS A 286 26.54 -24.58 5.74
CA HIS A 286 25.82 -24.71 7.01
C HIS A 286 26.80 -24.74 8.21
N GLN A 287 28.04 -25.18 8.01
CA GLN A 287 28.96 -25.37 9.13
C GLN A 287 29.42 -24.02 9.70
N LYS A 288 29.50 -23.95 11.04
CA LYS A 288 30.16 -22.87 11.78
C LYS A 288 31.52 -22.63 11.12
N ALA A 289 31.78 -21.39 10.71
CA ALA A 289 33.09 -21.00 10.23
C ALA A 289 34.16 -21.51 11.22
N VAL A 290 35.14 -22.24 10.71
CA VAL A 290 36.39 -22.52 11.41
C VAL A 290 36.96 -21.17 11.88
N PRO A 291 37.46 -21.05 13.13
CA PRO A 291 37.78 -19.75 13.70
C PRO A 291 38.96 -19.14 12.94
N ALA A 292 38.79 -17.92 12.44
CA ALA A 292 39.92 -17.09 12.07
C ALA A 292 40.64 -16.69 13.37
N MET A 293 41.77 -17.33 13.66
CA MET A 293 42.79 -16.82 14.57
C MET A 293 43.26 -15.44 14.07
N VAL A 294 42.71 -14.36 14.62
CA VAL A 294 43.45 -13.19 15.10
C VAL A 294 42.59 -12.57 16.20
N ALA A 295 42.84 -12.98 17.44
CA ALA A 295 42.42 -12.23 18.61
C ALA A 295 43.26 -10.95 18.68
N THR A 296 42.66 -9.81 18.38
CA THR A 296 43.10 -8.55 18.96
C THR A 296 42.12 -8.24 20.08
N ASN A 297 42.57 -8.51 21.31
CA ASN A 297 41.86 -8.12 22.52
C ASN A 297 41.65 -6.61 22.50
N THR A 298 40.41 -6.19 22.27
CA THR A 298 39.92 -4.91 22.75
C THR A 298 38.80 -5.23 23.74
N PRO A 299 38.90 -4.82 25.01
CA PRO A 299 37.86 -5.08 25.98
C PRO A 299 36.60 -4.31 25.58
N ALA A 300 35.58 -5.05 25.17
CA ALA A 300 34.24 -4.55 24.95
C ALA A 300 33.57 -4.28 26.30
N ALA A 301 33.82 -3.11 26.89
CA ALA A 301 32.88 -2.54 27.84
C ALA A 301 31.65 -2.09 27.05
N SER A 302 30.55 -2.84 27.16
CA SER A 302 29.28 -2.50 26.51
C SER A 302 28.53 -1.42 27.31
N PRO A 303 28.33 -0.19 26.82
CA PRO A 303 27.42 0.77 27.43
C PRO A 303 25.99 0.63 26.87
N GLY A 304 25.77 -0.25 25.89
CA GLY A 304 24.56 -0.28 25.07
C GLY A 304 23.29 -0.82 25.74
N LYS A 305 23.39 -1.65 26.78
CA LYS A 305 22.18 -2.20 27.45
C LYS A 305 21.47 -1.16 28.33
N ARG A 306 22.23 -0.26 28.96
CA ARG A 306 21.67 0.83 29.80
C ARG A 306 21.23 2.02 28.95
N GLN A 307 21.91 2.27 27.83
CA GLN A 307 21.54 3.31 26.86
C GLN A 307 20.32 2.95 26.00
N PHE A 308 20.04 1.66 25.77
CA PHE A 308 18.81 1.21 25.11
C PHE A 308 17.56 1.48 25.97
N LEU A 309 17.68 1.31 27.30
CA LEU A 309 16.64 1.68 28.26
C LEU A 309 16.49 3.21 28.41
N LEU A 310 17.59 3.96 28.33
CA LEU A 310 17.56 5.42 28.33
C LEU A 310 17.07 6.04 27.00
N ALA A 311 17.25 5.37 25.86
CA ALA A 311 16.66 5.77 24.58
C ALA A 311 15.16 5.49 24.54
N MET A 312 14.69 4.42 25.20
CA MET A 312 13.27 4.19 25.48
C MET A 312 12.70 5.27 26.42
N ALA A 313 13.46 5.73 27.42
CA ALA A 313 13.05 6.82 28.31
C ALA A 313 13.08 8.20 27.62
N GLY A 314 14.07 8.46 26.76
CA GLY A 314 14.18 9.72 26.00
C GLY A 314 13.13 9.87 24.91
N GLY A 315 12.72 8.76 24.28
CA GLY A 315 11.56 8.73 23.37
C GLY A 315 10.22 8.88 24.11
N ALA A 316 10.15 8.50 25.38
CA ALA A 316 8.96 8.66 26.22
C ALA A 316 8.79 10.09 26.78
N LEU A 317 9.87 10.87 26.86
CA LEU A 317 9.84 12.23 27.43
C LEU A 317 9.42 13.33 26.43
N SER A 318 9.31 13.03 25.14
CA SER A 318 8.66 13.93 24.17
C SER A 318 7.15 13.65 23.97
N ILE A 319 6.56 12.74 24.75
CA ILE A 319 5.19 12.23 24.51
C ILE A 319 4.08 12.89 25.35
N PRO A 320 4.27 13.55 26.52
CA PRO A 320 3.12 14.16 27.20
C PRO A 320 2.63 15.46 26.54
N LEU A 321 3.31 16.00 25.52
CA LEU A 321 2.85 17.21 24.82
C LEU A 321 1.89 16.94 23.64
N LEU A 322 1.77 15.68 23.17
CA LEU A 322 0.92 15.34 22.02
C LEU A 322 -0.45 14.76 22.39
N LYS A 323 -0.67 14.40 23.66
CA LYS A 323 -1.99 13.89 24.11
C LYS A 323 -3.08 14.97 24.11
N ASN A 324 -2.72 16.26 24.11
CA ASN A 324 -3.67 17.36 23.99
C ASN A 324 -3.85 17.86 22.53
N VAL A 325 -3.24 17.20 21.54
CA VAL A 325 -3.41 17.54 20.12
C VAL A 325 -4.34 16.56 19.40
N SER A 326 -4.72 15.45 20.03
CA SER A 326 -5.69 14.48 19.50
C SER A 326 -7.16 14.85 19.76
N LEU A 327 -7.42 16.05 20.29
CA LEU A 327 -8.74 16.69 20.38
C LEU A 327 -8.79 18.00 19.58
N ALA A 328 -7.85 18.20 18.64
CA ALA A 328 -8.02 19.20 17.60
C ALA A 328 -8.97 18.61 16.54
N GLN A 329 -10.27 18.76 16.82
CA GLN A 329 -11.33 18.74 15.82
C GLN A 329 -10.84 19.46 14.54
N GLY A 330 -11.19 18.89 13.38
CA GLY A 330 -10.88 19.46 12.08
C GLY A 330 -11.13 20.96 12.07
N TYR A 331 -10.07 21.72 11.80
CA TYR A 331 -10.14 23.16 11.64
C TYR A 331 -10.94 23.47 10.37
N SER A 332 -12.24 23.69 10.52
CA SER A 332 -13.02 24.48 9.56
C SER A 332 -12.68 25.95 9.78
N LYS A 333 -12.28 26.65 8.71
CA LYS A 333 -12.16 28.11 8.70
C LYS A 333 -13.52 28.74 9.11
N PRO A 334 -13.54 29.87 9.83
CA PRO A 334 -14.79 30.55 10.19
C PRO A 334 -15.49 31.03 8.92
N GLY A 335 -16.74 30.60 8.71
CA GLY A 335 -17.60 30.99 7.58
C GLY A 335 -18.23 29.86 6.74
N LEU A 336 -18.04 28.59 7.09
CA LEU A 336 -18.73 27.46 6.45
C LEU A 336 -19.94 27.00 7.27
N VAL A 337 -21.09 26.86 6.61
CA VAL A 337 -22.27 26.12 7.09
C VAL A 337 -21.79 24.79 7.68
N PRO A 338 -22.27 24.37 8.86
CA PRO A 338 -21.78 23.17 9.50
C PRO A 338 -22.14 21.96 8.64
N THR A 339 -21.16 21.39 7.93
CA THR A 339 -21.10 19.93 7.80
C THR A 339 -20.89 19.41 9.22
N GLY A 340 -21.99 19.36 9.98
CA GLY A 340 -22.02 18.88 11.34
C GLY A 340 -21.37 17.51 11.36
N THR A 341 -20.21 17.44 12.02
CA THR A 341 -19.54 16.20 12.44
C THR A 341 -19.42 15.11 11.37
N ALA A 342 -18.32 14.99 10.62
CA ALA A 342 -18.17 13.79 9.79
C ALA A 342 -16.73 13.36 9.60
N SER A 343 -16.38 12.28 10.28
CA SER A 343 -15.26 11.43 9.87
C SER A 343 -15.37 11.11 8.36
N PRO A 344 -14.26 10.87 7.66
CA PRO A 344 -14.30 10.43 6.27
C PRO A 344 -15.13 9.14 6.11
N VAL A 345 -15.97 9.09 5.06
CA VAL A 345 -16.72 7.88 4.72
C VAL A 345 -15.76 6.79 4.26
N THR A 346 -15.79 5.66 4.96
CA THR A 346 -14.94 4.50 4.69
C THR A 346 -15.55 3.59 3.62
N PRO A 347 -14.74 2.87 2.81
CA PRO A 347 -15.25 1.94 1.80
C PRO A 347 -16.14 0.84 2.41
N PRO A 348 -17.14 0.32 1.66
CA PRO A 348 -17.99 -0.77 2.15
C PRO A 348 -17.17 -2.01 2.48
N GLY A 349 -17.51 -2.68 3.59
CA GLY A 349 -16.73 -3.80 4.14
C GLY A 349 -15.61 -3.37 5.09
N ALA A 350 -15.46 -2.08 5.38
CA ALA A 350 -14.50 -1.59 6.37
C ALA A 350 -14.91 -1.84 7.84
N ILE A 351 -16.16 -2.25 8.09
CA ILE A 351 -16.77 -2.58 9.39
C ILE A 351 -16.93 -1.35 10.29
N SER A 352 -15.85 -0.65 10.59
CA SER A 352 -15.86 0.58 11.36
C SER A 352 -14.67 1.46 11.02
N TYR A 353 -14.76 2.73 11.39
CA TYR A 353 -13.68 3.69 11.30
C TYR A 353 -12.41 3.19 12.01
N GLU A 354 -12.54 2.63 13.21
CA GLU A 354 -11.41 2.10 13.99
C GLU A 354 -10.82 0.83 13.36
N HIS A 355 -11.67 -0.08 12.87
CA HIS A 355 -11.20 -1.29 12.18
C HIS A 355 -10.44 -0.94 10.90
N PHE A 356 -10.95 0.02 10.12
CA PHE A 356 -10.27 0.47 8.91
C PHE A 356 -8.92 1.11 9.23
N THR A 357 -8.89 2.06 10.16
CA THR A 357 -7.69 2.83 10.48
C THR A 357 -6.57 1.98 11.10
N SER A 358 -6.92 0.95 11.85
CA SER A 358 -5.98 0.01 12.47
C SER A 358 -5.43 -1.08 11.53
N ASN A 359 -6.10 -1.36 10.39
CA ASN A 359 -5.72 -2.43 9.48
C ASN A 359 -5.31 -1.96 8.07
N CYS A 360 -5.66 -0.72 7.68
CA CYS A 360 -5.36 -0.20 6.34
C CYS A 360 -3.94 0.34 6.26
N ILE A 361 -3.09 -0.34 5.48
CA ILE A 361 -1.69 0.06 5.28
C ILE A 361 -1.49 1.10 4.17
N ALA A 362 -2.56 1.69 3.65
CA ALA A 362 -2.53 2.66 2.55
C ALA A 362 -1.78 2.16 1.28
N CYS A 363 -1.99 0.89 0.88
CA CYS A 363 -1.33 0.31 -0.30
C CYS A 363 -1.91 0.75 -1.66
N TYR A 364 -3.07 1.40 -1.66
CA TYR A 364 -3.80 1.92 -2.84
C TYR A 364 -4.34 0.87 -3.82
N LEU A 365 -4.34 -0.42 -3.46
CA LEU A 365 -5.02 -1.44 -4.29
C LEU A 365 -6.50 -1.12 -4.52
N CYS A 366 -7.25 -0.75 -3.48
CA CYS A 366 -8.67 -0.39 -3.62
C CYS A 366 -8.88 0.88 -4.45
N VAL A 367 -7.96 1.85 -4.35
CA VAL A 367 -7.97 3.08 -5.17
C VAL A 367 -7.78 2.72 -6.64
N GLY A 368 -6.76 1.91 -6.95
CA GLY A 368 -6.47 1.45 -8.30
C GLY A 368 -7.52 0.51 -8.88
N ALA A 369 -8.23 -0.26 -8.06
CA ALA A 369 -9.26 -1.22 -8.47
C ALA A 369 -10.67 -0.61 -8.61
N CYS A 370 -10.93 0.56 -8.01
CA CYS A 370 -12.24 1.20 -8.08
C CYS A 370 -12.55 1.63 -9.54
N PRO A 371 -13.62 1.11 -10.18
CA PRO A 371 -13.95 1.51 -11.54
C PRO A 371 -14.46 2.95 -11.60
N LYS A 372 -15.29 3.37 -10.63
CA LYS A 372 -15.85 4.73 -10.56
C LYS A 372 -14.90 5.79 -10.00
N ASN A 373 -13.71 5.41 -9.54
CA ASN A 373 -12.71 6.34 -8.98
C ASN A 373 -13.21 7.18 -7.78
N VAL A 374 -14.26 6.73 -7.08
CA VAL A 374 -14.79 7.39 -5.86
C VAL A 374 -13.86 7.21 -4.66
N ILE A 375 -13.06 6.13 -4.63
CA ILE A 375 -12.09 5.88 -3.56
C ILE A 375 -10.82 6.67 -3.85
N VAL A 376 -10.56 7.71 -3.07
CA VAL A 376 -9.39 8.58 -3.24
C VAL A 376 -8.49 8.56 -2.02
N PRO A 377 -7.17 8.75 -2.18
CA PRO A 377 -6.28 8.88 -1.04
C PRO A 377 -6.49 10.19 -0.27
N SER A 378 -6.52 10.10 1.06
CA SER A 378 -6.47 11.25 1.96
C SER A 378 -5.06 11.46 2.52
N PHE A 379 -4.80 12.56 3.24
CA PHE A 379 -3.62 12.71 4.08
C PHE A 379 -3.94 12.60 5.57
N PHE A 380 -4.79 13.51 6.04
CA PHE A 380 -5.08 13.70 7.46
C PHE A 380 -6.58 13.68 7.76
N ASP A 381 -7.41 13.24 6.80
CA ASP A 381 -8.86 13.13 7.00
C ASP A 381 -9.19 12.15 8.14
N TYR A 382 -8.34 11.12 8.32
CA TYR A 382 -8.41 10.17 9.43
C TYR A 382 -7.53 10.56 10.64
N GLY A 383 -7.08 11.82 10.71
CA GLY A 383 -6.04 12.27 11.63
C GLY A 383 -4.67 11.65 11.34
N LEU A 384 -3.77 11.70 12.33
CA LEU A 384 -2.42 11.11 12.20
C LEU A 384 -2.44 9.57 12.13
N ASN A 385 -3.47 8.93 12.69
CA ASN A 385 -3.57 7.48 12.76
C ASN A 385 -3.87 6.86 11.39
N GLY A 386 -4.71 7.51 10.59
CA GLY A 386 -5.00 7.06 9.23
C GLY A 386 -4.23 7.78 8.14
N PHE A 387 -2.96 8.13 8.41
CA PHE A 387 -2.12 8.84 7.44
C PHE A 387 -2.08 8.12 6.09
N MET A 388 -2.38 8.86 5.02
CA MET A 388 -2.45 8.34 3.65
C MET A 388 -3.54 7.30 3.38
N GLN A 389 -4.47 7.02 4.29
CA GLN A 389 -5.53 6.04 4.04
C GLN A 389 -6.60 6.58 3.08
N PRO A 390 -7.23 5.73 2.25
CA PRO A 390 -8.21 6.20 1.30
C PRO A 390 -9.59 6.45 1.94
N LYS A 391 -10.36 7.37 1.35
CA LYS A 391 -11.76 7.68 1.69
C LYS A 391 -12.63 7.66 0.44
N LEU A 392 -13.95 7.65 0.61
CA LEU A 392 -14.87 7.96 -0.48
C LEU A 392 -14.99 9.48 -0.64
N ASP A 393 -14.96 9.96 -1.88
CA ASP A 393 -15.09 11.38 -2.24
C ASP A 393 -16.21 11.58 -3.26
N TYR A 394 -17.35 12.04 -2.75
CA TYR A 394 -18.59 12.18 -3.52
C TYR A 394 -18.65 13.42 -4.41
N HIS A 395 -17.67 14.32 -4.32
CA HIS A 395 -17.51 15.39 -5.31
C HIS A 395 -16.96 14.87 -6.64
N ARG A 396 -16.27 13.72 -6.63
CA ARG A 396 -15.62 13.15 -7.82
C ARG A 396 -16.45 12.09 -8.51
N SER A 397 -17.08 11.22 -7.73
CA SER A 397 -17.95 10.15 -8.23
C SER A 397 -18.72 9.52 -7.08
N PHE A 398 -19.38 8.39 -7.29
CA PHE A 398 -20.16 7.67 -6.28
C PHE A 398 -19.79 6.19 -6.20
N CYS A 399 -20.19 5.53 -5.11
CA CYS A 399 -20.03 4.09 -4.97
C CYS A 399 -21.10 3.36 -5.77
N ASN A 400 -20.72 2.65 -6.84
CA ASN A 400 -21.67 1.86 -7.61
C ASN A 400 -22.27 0.73 -6.75
N PHE A 401 -23.60 0.57 -6.75
CA PHE A 401 -24.35 -0.33 -5.88
C PHE A 401 -23.87 -1.79 -5.98
N ASP A 402 -23.76 -2.33 -7.19
CA ASP A 402 -23.44 -3.76 -7.42
C ASP A 402 -21.94 -4.11 -7.41
N CYS A 403 -21.06 -3.11 -7.26
CA CYS A 403 -19.62 -3.30 -7.43
C CYS A 403 -18.91 -3.76 -6.14
N VAL A 404 -18.29 -4.96 -6.13
CA VAL A 404 -17.54 -5.48 -4.97
C VAL A 404 -16.01 -5.45 -5.12
N LYS A 405 -15.47 -4.87 -6.19
CA LYS A 405 -14.04 -4.95 -6.54
C LYS A 405 -13.06 -4.55 -5.43
N CYS A 406 -13.35 -3.49 -4.68
CA CYS A 406 -12.47 -3.04 -3.60
C CYS A 406 -12.34 -4.07 -2.46
N THR A 407 -13.38 -4.90 -2.26
CA THR A 407 -13.43 -5.96 -1.25
C THR A 407 -12.61 -7.20 -1.66
N GLU A 408 -12.44 -7.41 -2.97
CA GLU A 408 -11.71 -8.55 -3.51
C GLU A 408 -10.20 -8.36 -3.48
N VAL A 409 -9.72 -7.11 -3.52
CA VAL A 409 -8.30 -6.77 -3.66
C VAL A 409 -7.59 -6.46 -2.34
N CYS A 410 -8.31 -6.27 -1.23
CA CYS A 410 -7.71 -5.80 0.02
C CYS A 410 -6.87 -6.90 0.71
N PRO A 411 -5.54 -6.74 0.82
CA PRO A 411 -4.68 -7.81 1.31
C PRO A 411 -4.69 -7.93 2.84
N THR A 412 -4.92 -6.83 3.56
CA THR A 412 -4.87 -6.81 5.04
C THR A 412 -6.17 -7.24 5.68
N GLY A 413 -7.28 -7.22 4.94
CA GLY A 413 -8.63 -7.41 5.50
C GLY A 413 -9.22 -6.12 6.09
N ALA A 414 -8.57 -4.96 5.92
CA ALA A 414 -9.16 -3.67 6.29
C ALA A 414 -10.48 -3.39 5.58
N ILE A 415 -10.68 -4.00 4.41
CA ILE A 415 -11.95 -4.14 3.72
C ILE A 415 -12.17 -5.64 3.61
N THR A 416 -13.23 -6.15 4.24
CA THR A 416 -13.57 -7.57 4.17
C THR A 416 -14.18 -7.91 2.83
N LYS A 417 -13.96 -9.14 2.35
CA LYS A 417 -14.55 -9.64 1.11
C LYS A 417 -16.08 -9.76 1.30
N GLN A 418 -16.86 -9.28 0.32
CA GLN A 418 -18.33 -9.30 0.36
C GLN A 418 -18.89 -9.82 -0.97
N THR A 419 -20.07 -10.44 -0.95
CA THR A 419 -20.89 -10.65 -2.17
C THR A 419 -21.61 -9.35 -2.54
N PRO A 420 -22.13 -9.24 -3.78
CA PRO A 420 -22.98 -8.11 -4.14
C PRO A 420 -24.19 -7.95 -3.20
N GLU A 421 -24.88 -9.05 -2.84
CA GLU A 421 -26.06 -8.95 -1.96
C GLU A 421 -25.70 -8.50 -0.54
N GLU A 422 -24.58 -8.99 0.01
CA GLU A 422 -24.09 -8.54 1.31
C GLU A 422 -23.78 -7.05 1.29
N LYS A 423 -23.06 -6.60 0.26
CA LYS A 423 -22.65 -5.20 0.12
C LYS A 423 -23.85 -4.26 -0.01
N GLN A 424 -24.89 -4.65 -0.74
CA GLN A 424 -26.11 -3.85 -0.93
C GLN A 424 -26.84 -3.56 0.38
N LYS A 425 -26.59 -4.32 1.45
CA LYS A 425 -27.16 -4.12 2.78
C LYS A 425 -26.25 -3.32 3.71
N ILE A 426 -24.99 -3.07 3.34
CA ILE A 426 -24.06 -2.34 4.20
C ILE A 426 -24.32 -0.83 4.12
N GLN A 427 -24.72 -0.25 5.23
CA GLN A 427 -24.85 1.20 5.40
C GLN A 427 -23.55 1.81 5.90
N ILE A 428 -22.80 2.43 4.97
CA ILE A 428 -21.54 3.14 5.27
C ILE A 428 -21.74 4.60 5.73
N GLY A 429 -22.94 5.14 5.50
CA GLY A 429 -23.34 6.49 5.86
C GLY A 429 -24.80 6.74 5.49
N VAL A 430 -25.31 7.91 5.83
CA VAL A 430 -26.71 8.30 5.60
C VAL A 430 -26.76 9.64 4.89
N ALA A 431 -27.59 9.76 3.87
CA ALA A 431 -27.81 11.03 3.18
C ALA A 431 -28.59 12.01 4.07
N ARG A 432 -28.19 13.28 4.07
CA ARG A 432 -28.81 14.39 4.79
C ARG A 432 -29.16 15.48 3.78
N PHE A 433 -30.37 16.00 3.89
CA PHE A 433 -30.88 17.05 3.02
C PHE A 433 -30.83 18.41 3.72
N MET A 434 -30.37 19.42 2.99
CA MET A 434 -30.22 20.81 3.39
C MET A 434 -31.09 21.67 2.48
N GLN A 435 -32.30 21.97 2.95
CA GLN A 435 -33.31 22.69 2.18
C GLN A 435 -32.84 24.07 1.68
N GLU A 436 -32.09 24.79 2.50
CA GLU A 436 -31.57 26.14 2.19
C GLU A 436 -30.58 26.17 1.01
N SER A 437 -29.94 25.05 0.69
CA SER A 437 -29.01 24.95 -0.44
C SER A 437 -29.65 24.39 -1.71
N CYS A 438 -30.91 23.95 -1.64
CA CYS A 438 -31.57 23.27 -2.76
C CYS A 438 -32.00 24.26 -3.85
N ILE A 439 -31.73 23.91 -5.11
CA ILE A 439 -32.15 24.71 -6.28
C ILE A 439 -33.67 24.86 -6.37
N VAL A 440 -34.43 23.89 -5.89
CA VAL A 440 -35.90 23.97 -5.81
C VAL A 440 -36.33 25.09 -4.87
N THR A 441 -35.63 25.25 -3.75
CA THR A 441 -35.90 26.31 -2.77
C THR A 441 -35.43 27.68 -3.29
N ILE A 442 -34.23 27.75 -3.88
CA ILE A 442 -33.57 28.99 -4.28
C ILE A 442 -34.19 29.55 -5.57
N ASP A 443 -34.25 28.72 -6.62
CA ASP A 443 -34.64 29.13 -7.97
C ASP A 443 -36.12 28.84 -8.27
N ARG A 444 -36.84 28.19 -7.35
CA ARG A 444 -38.27 27.82 -7.50
C ARG A 444 -38.52 26.98 -8.76
N THR A 445 -37.65 26.02 -9.05
CA THR A 445 -37.74 25.09 -10.19
C THR A 445 -37.80 23.63 -9.73
N ASP A 446 -38.51 22.77 -10.47
CA ASP A 446 -38.58 21.34 -10.13
C ASP A 446 -37.26 20.61 -10.46
N CYS A 447 -36.70 19.91 -9.48
CA CYS A 447 -35.50 19.10 -9.63
C CYS A 447 -35.63 17.77 -8.87
N GLY A 448 -35.47 16.64 -9.57
CA GLY A 448 -35.58 15.28 -9.01
C GLY A 448 -34.28 14.48 -9.00
N ALA A 449 -33.15 15.08 -9.38
CA ALA A 449 -31.90 14.36 -9.69
C ALA A 449 -31.43 13.42 -8.57
N CYS A 450 -31.53 13.86 -7.31
CA CYS A 450 -31.11 13.05 -6.17
C CYS A 450 -31.96 11.78 -5.95
N SER A 451 -33.27 11.85 -6.24
CA SER A 451 -34.21 10.72 -6.16
C SER A 451 -34.06 9.77 -7.35
N GLU A 452 -33.89 10.32 -8.56
CA GLU A 452 -33.70 9.53 -9.78
C GLU A 452 -32.42 8.69 -9.74
N HIS A 453 -31.33 9.26 -9.22
CA HIS A 453 -30.06 8.56 -9.08
C HIS A 453 -29.96 7.67 -7.83
N CYS A 454 -30.97 7.65 -6.95
CA CYS A 454 -30.93 6.82 -5.74
C CYS A 454 -31.28 5.36 -6.08
N PRO A 455 -30.32 4.41 -5.98
CA PRO A 455 -30.58 3.02 -6.33
C PRO A 455 -31.49 2.31 -5.32
N THR A 456 -31.50 2.77 -4.06
CA THR A 456 -32.30 2.15 -2.99
C THR A 456 -33.65 2.83 -2.76
N LYS A 457 -33.97 3.87 -3.54
CA LYS A 457 -35.14 4.74 -3.31
C LYS A 457 -35.24 5.31 -1.89
N ALA A 458 -34.12 5.35 -1.17
CA ALA A 458 -34.01 6.03 0.11
C ALA A 458 -34.28 7.53 0.01
N VAL A 459 -34.01 8.14 -1.15
CA VAL A 459 -34.36 9.52 -1.44
C VAL A 459 -35.60 9.51 -2.34
N HIS A 460 -36.69 10.10 -1.87
CA HIS A 460 -37.95 10.22 -2.61
C HIS A 460 -38.45 11.67 -2.56
N MET A 461 -39.34 12.03 -3.49
CA MET A 461 -39.79 13.42 -3.65
C MET A 461 -41.15 13.62 -2.97
N VAL A 462 -41.27 14.65 -2.14
CA VAL A 462 -42.49 15.05 -1.43
C VAL A 462 -42.93 16.45 -1.83
N GLU A 463 -44.23 16.70 -1.78
CA GLU A 463 -44.81 18.00 -2.16
C GLU A 463 -44.43 19.09 -1.15
N TRP A 464 -43.99 20.23 -1.66
CA TRP A 464 -43.62 21.42 -0.89
C TRP A 464 -43.94 22.69 -1.69
N GLU A 465 -44.91 23.47 -1.24
CA GLU A 465 -45.31 24.76 -1.85
C GLU A 465 -45.60 24.68 -3.37
N GLY A 466 -46.22 23.58 -3.83
CA GLY A 466 -46.51 23.36 -5.25
C GLY A 466 -45.31 22.87 -6.09
N LEU A 467 -44.14 22.69 -5.47
CA LEU A 467 -42.96 22.04 -6.02
C LEU A 467 -42.69 20.72 -5.28
N ARG A 468 -41.58 20.04 -5.62
CA ARG A 468 -41.18 18.82 -4.92
C ARG A 468 -39.78 18.92 -4.30
N LEU A 469 -39.67 18.62 -3.01
CA LEU A 469 -38.40 18.52 -2.29
C LEU A 469 -38.05 17.06 -1.99
N PRO A 470 -36.75 16.71 -1.91
CA PRO A 470 -36.35 15.37 -1.52
C PRO A 470 -36.49 15.16 -0.01
N GLU A 471 -37.01 14.00 0.36
CA GLU A 471 -37.00 13.45 1.71
C GLU A 471 -36.18 12.17 1.74
N VAL A 472 -35.42 11.96 2.82
CA VAL A 472 -34.52 10.80 2.96
C VAL A 472 -35.06 9.85 4.02
N THR A 473 -35.30 8.60 3.63
CA THR A 473 -35.59 7.46 4.52
C THR A 473 -34.27 6.80 4.95
N PRO A 474 -33.80 7.02 6.19
CA PRO A 474 -32.46 6.57 6.60
C PRO A 474 -32.28 5.05 6.57
N ASP A 475 -33.33 4.30 6.89
CA ASP A 475 -33.29 2.83 6.98
C ASP A 475 -32.99 2.15 5.63
N LEU A 476 -33.32 2.79 4.50
CA LEU A 476 -33.04 2.29 3.14
C LEU A 476 -31.74 2.84 2.57
N CYS A 477 -31.15 3.86 3.21
CA CYS A 477 -29.96 4.51 2.70
C CYS A 477 -28.75 3.61 2.97
N VAL A 478 -27.94 3.36 1.94
CA VAL A 478 -26.65 2.65 2.10
C VAL A 478 -25.47 3.62 2.16
N GLY A 479 -25.70 4.91 1.91
CA GLY A 479 -24.66 5.93 1.91
C GLY A 479 -23.74 5.90 0.69
N CYS A 480 -24.23 5.48 -0.48
CA CYS A 480 -23.41 5.33 -1.70
C CYS A 480 -22.95 6.65 -2.35
N GLY A 481 -23.57 7.78 -1.99
CA GLY A 481 -23.23 9.12 -2.49
C GLY A 481 -23.72 9.44 -3.91
N ALA A 482 -24.53 8.58 -4.53
CA ALA A 482 -25.07 8.84 -5.87
C ALA A 482 -25.92 10.13 -5.92
N CYS A 483 -26.74 10.37 -4.89
CA CYS A 483 -27.55 11.58 -4.76
C CYS A 483 -26.71 12.85 -4.56
N GLU A 484 -25.63 12.78 -3.76
CA GLU A 484 -24.71 13.90 -3.53
C GLU A 484 -23.95 14.27 -4.80
N TYR A 485 -23.43 13.26 -5.52
CA TYR A 485 -22.73 13.47 -6.79
C TYR A 485 -23.64 14.06 -7.87
N ALA A 486 -24.89 13.61 -7.95
CA ALA A 486 -25.86 14.09 -8.94
C ALA A 486 -26.41 15.50 -8.64
N CYS A 487 -26.30 15.98 -7.39
CA CYS A 487 -26.86 17.26 -7.00
C CYS A 487 -26.12 18.42 -7.71
N PRO A 488 -26.81 19.29 -8.47
CA PRO A 488 -26.16 20.33 -9.29
C PRO A 488 -25.72 21.56 -8.48
N THR A 489 -26.08 21.64 -7.20
CA THR A 489 -25.88 22.86 -6.41
C THR A 489 -24.40 23.07 -6.08
N GLU A 490 -23.97 24.33 -6.13
CA GLU A 490 -22.63 24.80 -5.81
C GLU A 490 -22.72 26.14 -5.05
N PRO A 491 -21.77 26.47 -4.16
CA PRO A 491 -20.60 25.69 -3.77
C PRO A 491 -20.90 24.53 -2.81
N TYR A 492 -22.11 24.47 -2.24
CA TYR A 492 -22.53 23.43 -1.29
C TYR A 492 -23.59 22.53 -1.91
N LYS A 493 -23.44 21.21 -1.72
CA LYS A 493 -24.42 20.22 -2.15
C LYS A 493 -25.63 20.27 -1.21
N ALA A 494 -26.83 20.38 -1.79
CA ALA A 494 -28.08 20.39 -1.02
C ALA A 494 -28.39 19.04 -0.37
N ILE A 495 -27.79 17.95 -0.86
CA ILE A 495 -27.84 16.64 -0.23
C ILE A 495 -26.42 16.10 -0.14
N TYR A 496 -26.04 15.61 1.04
CA TYR A 496 -24.70 15.09 1.32
C TYR A 496 -24.75 13.84 2.19
N VAL A 497 -23.74 13.00 2.15
CA VAL A 497 -23.66 11.78 2.97
C VAL A 497 -22.86 12.03 4.23
N GLU A 498 -23.50 11.80 5.37
CA GLU A 498 -22.87 11.78 6.69
C GLU A 498 -22.34 10.37 6.97
N SER A 499 -21.08 10.25 7.42
CA SER A 499 -20.43 8.94 7.64
C SER A 499 -20.97 8.22 8.87
N ASN A 500 -21.11 6.90 8.78
CA ASN A 500 -21.28 6.08 9.98
C ASN A 500 -19.89 5.70 10.56
N LEU A 501 -19.69 5.91 11.87
CA LEU A 501 -18.46 5.48 12.55
C LEU A 501 -18.33 3.95 12.61
N VAL A 502 -19.47 3.26 12.71
CA VAL A 502 -19.59 1.81 12.61
C VAL A 502 -20.60 1.53 11.51
N HIS A 503 -20.25 0.68 10.54
CA HIS A 503 -21.15 0.32 9.47
C HIS A 503 -22.38 -0.38 10.04
N LEU A 504 -23.55 0.01 9.55
CA LEU A 504 -24.84 -0.54 9.95
C LEU A 504 -25.39 -1.39 8.81
N GLU A 505 -26.54 -2.02 9.05
CA GLU A 505 -27.28 -2.76 8.03
C GLU A 505 -28.51 -1.95 7.60
N ALA A 506 -28.61 -1.66 6.31
CA ALA A 506 -29.79 -1.05 5.70
C ALA A 506 -30.85 -2.12 5.44
N ARG A 507 -32.12 -1.74 5.51
CA ARG A 507 -33.23 -2.62 5.14
C ARG A 507 -33.16 -2.92 3.64
N PRO A 508 -33.34 -4.20 3.24
CA PRO A 508 -33.40 -4.55 1.84
C PRO A 508 -34.64 -3.92 1.20
N ILE A 509 -34.53 -3.63 -0.11
CA ILE A 509 -35.66 -3.17 -0.91
C ILE A 509 -36.58 -4.38 -1.12
N GLU A 510 -37.84 -4.30 -0.71
CA GLU A 510 -38.82 -5.35 -1.03
C GLU A 510 -39.15 -5.28 -2.54
N GLU A 511 -39.34 -6.43 -3.20
CA GLU A 511 -39.56 -6.51 -4.66
C GLU A 511 -40.78 -5.68 -5.15
N SER A 512 -41.71 -5.33 -4.25
CA SER A 512 -42.84 -4.42 -4.53
C SER A 512 -42.45 -2.96 -4.73
N ASP A 513 -41.28 -2.55 -4.23
CA ASP A 513 -40.78 -1.16 -4.26
C ASP A 513 -39.57 -0.99 -5.21
N GLY A 514 -39.16 -2.08 -5.87
CA GLY A 514 -38.13 -2.06 -6.92
C GLY A 514 -38.63 -1.40 -8.22
N PRO A 515 -37.75 -1.09 -9.18
CA PRO A 515 -38.18 -0.59 -10.48
C PRO A 515 -39.10 -1.65 -11.10
N GLN A 516 -40.41 -1.38 -11.15
CA GLN A 516 -41.26 -2.06 -12.11
C GLN A 516 -40.59 -1.84 -13.46
N GLN A 517 -40.24 -2.93 -14.15
CA GLN A 517 -39.97 -2.84 -15.58
C GLN A 517 -41.23 -2.22 -16.19
N GLN A 518 -41.22 -0.91 -16.38
CA GLN A 518 -42.08 -0.32 -17.38
C GLN A 518 -41.67 -1.04 -18.65
N VAL A 519 -42.55 -1.90 -19.13
CA VAL A 519 -42.54 -2.35 -20.51
C VAL A 519 -42.36 -1.08 -21.30
N LEU A 520 -41.21 -0.93 -21.94
CA LEU A 520 -40.98 0.13 -22.91
C LEU A 520 -42.02 -0.12 -23.99
N ASP A 521 -43.19 0.52 -23.87
CA ASP A 521 -44.04 0.75 -25.03
C ASP A 521 -43.14 1.43 -26.04
N ASP A 522 -43.02 0.79 -27.21
CA ASP A 522 -42.11 1.16 -28.30
C ASP A 522 -41.93 2.68 -28.38
N PHE A 523 -40.70 3.14 -28.15
CA PHE A 523 -40.31 4.52 -28.38
C PHE A 523 -40.69 4.89 -29.83
N PRO A 524 -41.61 5.85 -30.05
CA PRO A 524 -42.06 6.18 -31.39
C PRO A 524 -41.06 7.16 -32.00
N PHE A 525 -40.02 6.65 -32.65
CA PHE A 525 -39.24 7.39 -33.64
C PHE A 525 -39.05 6.56 -34.90
#